data_AF-A0A1M6QYR4-F1
#
_entry.id   AF-A0A1M6QYR4-F1
#
_cell.length_a   1.000
_cell.length_b   1.000
_cell.length_c   1.000
_cell.angle_alpha   90.00
_cell.angle_beta   90.00
_cell.angle_gamma   90.00
#
_symmetry.space_group_name_H-M   'P 1'
#
loop_
_entity.id
_entity.type
_entity.pdbx_description
1 polymer ?
#
loop_
_entity_poly.entity_id
_entity_poly.type
_entity_poly.pdbx_seq_one_letter_code
_entity_poly.pdbx_strand_id
1 'polypeptide(L)'
;MSEERLVELSKELPEGRWIFEDLKEGKKETLDREGAIQKLAQIANQIKDWKKSLGYLSQGTVFAFVHDPSNPRAFKFYDTSSLGCSTSLTPPRWILCLEELYLAILKG
;
A
#
# COMPACT_ATOMS: atom_id res chain seq x y z
N MET A 1 -1.60 -10.21 1.00
CA MET A 1 -2.43 -10.07 -0.21
C MET A 1 -1.54 -10.14 -1.44
N SER A 2 -1.99 -10.76 -2.54
CA SER A 2 -1.26 -10.78 -3.82
C SER A 2 -1.43 -9.48 -4.60
N GLU A 3 -0.56 -9.25 -5.56
CA GLU A 3 -0.61 -8.06 -6.42
C GLU A 3 -1.83 -8.07 -7.35
N GLU A 4 -2.28 -9.24 -7.79
CA GLU A 4 -3.51 -9.39 -8.57
C GLU A 4 -4.72 -8.92 -7.76
N ARG A 5 -4.77 -9.25 -6.47
CA ARG A 5 -5.85 -8.83 -5.57
C ARG A 5 -5.83 -7.31 -5.32
N LEU A 6 -4.66 -6.65 -5.34
CA LEU A 6 -4.60 -5.19 -5.31
C LEU A 6 -5.29 -4.55 -6.51
N VAL A 7 -5.08 -5.11 -7.70
CA VAL A 7 -5.69 -4.62 -8.96
C VAL A 7 -7.19 -4.88 -9.01
N GLU A 8 -7.66 -5.97 -8.40
CA GLU A 8 -9.10 -6.19 -8.23
C GLU A 8 -9.72 -5.16 -7.30
N LEU A 9 -9.11 -4.97 -6.12
CA LEU A 9 -9.60 -4.02 -5.11
C LEU A 9 -9.58 -2.57 -5.61
N SER A 10 -8.69 -2.21 -6.54
CA SER A 10 -8.69 -0.86 -7.10
C SER A 10 -10.01 -0.54 -7.83
N LYS A 11 -10.70 -1.55 -8.38
CA LYS A 11 -12.00 -1.35 -9.05
C LYS A 11 -13.13 -1.07 -8.06
N GLU A 12 -12.95 -1.48 -6.82
CA GLU A 12 -13.92 -1.38 -5.73
C GLU A 12 -13.65 -0.17 -4.82
N LEU A 13 -12.67 0.68 -5.16
CA LEU A 13 -12.39 1.87 -4.36
C LEU A 13 -13.63 2.77 -4.29
N PRO A 14 -14.04 3.22 -3.10
CA PRO A 14 -15.09 4.22 -2.98
C PRO A 14 -14.66 5.58 -3.55
N GLU A 15 -15.67 6.37 -3.91
CA GLU A 15 -15.50 7.80 -4.21
C GLU A 15 -14.96 8.56 -3.00
N GLY A 16 -14.22 9.64 -3.26
CA GLY A 16 -13.71 10.51 -2.21
C GLY A 16 -12.32 11.06 -2.52
N ARG A 17 -11.80 11.84 -1.57
CA ARG A 17 -10.41 12.29 -1.58
C ARG A 17 -9.53 11.27 -0.91
N TRP A 18 -8.44 10.95 -1.58
CA TRP A 18 -7.46 9.98 -1.17
C TRP A 18 -6.16 10.69 -0.80
N ILE A 19 -5.45 10.12 0.16
CA ILE A 19 -4.13 10.57 0.58
C ILE A 19 -3.17 9.44 0.30
N PHE A 20 -2.13 9.73 -0.48
CA PHE A 20 -0.95 8.89 -0.59
C PHE A 20 0.19 9.54 0.22
N GLU A 21 0.90 8.73 0.99
CA GLU A 21 2.09 9.17 1.71
C GLU A 21 3.22 8.15 1.57
N ASP A 22 4.40 8.64 1.17
CA ASP A 22 5.67 7.93 1.33
C ASP A 22 6.31 8.37 2.63
N LEU A 23 6.19 7.51 3.65
CA LEU A 23 6.70 7.76 4.99
C LEU A 23 8.22 7.75 5.05
N LYS A 24 8.88 7.11 4.07
CA LYS A 24 10.34 7.04 3.98
C LYS A 24 10.91 8.30 3.34
N GLU A 25 10.24 8.83 2.32
CA GLU A 25 10.64 10.06 1.63
C GLU A 25 10.00 11.33 2.20
N GLY A 26 9.03 11.21 3.11
CA GLY A 26 8.27 12.33 3.66
C GLY A 26 7.40 13.04 2.62
N LYS A 27 6.97 12.34 1.57
CA LYS A 27 6.16 12.91 0.48
C LYS A 27 4.70 12.58 0.68
N LYS A 28 3.84 13.58 0.48
CA LYS A 28 2.39 13.45 0.61
C LYS A 28 1.69 14.03 -0.61
N GLU A 29 0.70 13.30 -1.10
CA GLU A 29 -0.09 13.64 -2.28
C GLU A 29 -1.58 13.47 -1.95
N THR A 30 -2.40 14.42 -2.40
CA THR A 30 -3.86 14.28 -2.39
C THR A 30 -4.32 13.86 -3.79
N LEU A 31 -5.12 12.82 -3.85
CA LEU A 31 -5.60 12.18 -5.08
C LEU A 31 -7.13 12.16 -5.08
N ASP A 32 -7.73 12.16 -6.25
CA ASP A 32 -9.10 11.68 -6.42
C ASP A 32 -9.11 10.14 -6.55
N ARG A 33 -10.30 9.57 -6.75
CA ARG A 33 -10.47 8.13 -6.91
C ARG A 33 -9.65 7.58 -8.08
N GLU A 34 -9.64 8.26 -9.23
CA GLU A 34 -8.90 7.80 -10.41
C GLU A 34 -7.38 7.82 -10.16
N GLY A 35 -6.86 8.90 -9.55
CA GLY A 35 -5.48 9.00 -9.12
C GLY A 35 -5.10 7.92 -8.11
N ALA A 36 -5.99 7.58 -7.17
CA ALA A 36 -5.77 6.49 -6.22
C ALA A 36 -5.68 5.12 -6.91
N ILE A 37 -6.53 4.87 -7.92
CA ILE A 37 -6.48 3.65 -8.74
C ILE A 37 -5.15 3.55 -9.49
N GLN A 38 -4.73 4.64 -10.14
CA GLN A 38 -3.45 4.69 -10.85
C GLN A 38 -2.27 4.47 -9.90
N LYS A 39 -2.31 5.08 -8.70
CA LYS A 39 -1.27 4.92 -7.68
C LYS A 39 -1.21 3.47 -7.17
N LEU A 40 -2.35 2.81 -6.95
CA LEU A 40 -2.39 1.38 -6.61
C LEU A 40 -1.73 0.50 -7.67
N ALA A 41 -2.01 0.76 -8.95
CA ALA A 41 -1.40 0.03 -10.05
C ALA A 41 0.13 0.23 -10.12
N GLN A 42 0.61 1.47 -9.90
CA GLN A 42 2.04 1.78 -9.83
C GLN A 42 2.73 1.01 -8.68
N ILE A 43 2.13 1.05 -7.48
CA ILE A 43 2.63 0.32 -6.30
C ILE A 43 2.67 -1.19 -6.55
N ALA A 44 1.61 -1.76 -7.13
CA ALA A 44 1.56 -3.20 -7.43
C ALA A 44 2.68 -3.61 -8.39
N ASN A 45 2.93 -2.82 -9.45
CA ASN A 45 4.04 -3.07 -10.37
C ASN A 45 5.40 -2.97 -9.67
N GLN A 46 5.59 -1.98 -8.80
CA GLN A 46 6.84 -1.82 -8.07
C GLN A 46 7.11 -2.99 -7.11
N ILE A 47 6.08 -3.53 -6.46
CA ILE A 47 6.20 -4.73 -5.63
C ILE A 47 6.57 -5.95 -6.51
N LYS A 48 5.94 -6.11 -7.69
CA LYS A 48 6.32 -7.17 -8.65
C LYS A 48 7.79 -7.09 -9.03
N ASP A 49 8.30 -5.89 -9.27
CA ASP A 49 9.71 -5.67 -9.63
C ASP A 49 10.66 -5.97 -8.47
N TRP A 50 10.28 -5.66 -7.23
CA TRP A 50 11.04 -6.09 -6.05
C TRP A 50 11.12 -7.61 -5.94
N LYS A 51 9.99 -8.31 -6.10
CA LYS A 51 9.96 -9.78 -6.08
C LYS A 51 10.78 -10.41 -7.20
N LYS A 52 10.81 -9.80 -8.38
CA LYS A 52 11.64 -10.26 -9.52
C LYS A 52 13.12 -10.03 -9.30
N SER A 53 13.50 -8.83 -8.84
CA SER A 53 14.91 -8.45 -8.65
C SER A 53 15.54 -9.18 -7.46
N LEU A 54 14.75 -9.47 -6.42
CA LEU A 54 15.17 -10.24 -5.26
C LEU A 54 14.74 -11.69 -5.45
N GLY A 55 15.42 -12.41 -6.34
CA GLY A 55 15.08 -13.79 -6.73
C GLY A 55 15.08 -14.84 -5.59
N TYR A 56 15.45 -14.44 -4.37
CA TYR A 56 15.32 -15.25 -3.16
C TYR A 56 14.02 -15.01 -2.38
N LEU A 57 13.24 -13.97 -2.73
CA LEU A 57 11.95 -13.72 -2.12
C LEU A 57 10.92 -14.69 -2.68
N SER A 58 10.20 -15.35 -1.78
CA SER A 58 9.06 -16.16 -2.19
C SER A 58 8.02 -15.27 -2.87
N GLN A 59 7.40 -15.76 -3.94
CA GLN A 59 6.29 -15.06 -4.61
C GLN A 59 5.11 -14.80 -3.65
N GLY A 60 5.01 -15.60 -2.58
CA GLY A 60 4.03 -15.43 -1.51
C GLY A 60 4.34 -14.33 -0.50
N THR A 61 5.49 -13.64 -0.60
CA THR A 61 5.84 -12.54 0.32
C THR A 61 4.80 -11.43 0.20
N VAL A 62 4.20 -11.05 1.33
CA VAL A 62 3.14 -10.05 1.39
C VAL A 62 3.74 -8.69 1.69
N PHE A 63 3.54 -7.73 0.79
CA PHE A 63 3.94 -6.34 0.97
C PHE A 63 2.77 -5.37 1.10
N ALA A 64 1.55 -5.84 0.86
CA ALA A 64 0.36 -5.01 0.85
C ALA A 64 -0.71 -5.55 1.80
N PHE A 65 -1.25 -4.64 2.60
CA PHE A 65 -2.29 -4.89 3.58
C PHE A 65 -3.42 -3.90 3.35
N VAL A 66 -4.64 -4.41 3.25
CA VAL A 66 -5.87 -3.62 3.18
C VAL A 66 -6.58 -3.72 4.52
N HIS A 67 -7.11 -2.61 5.03
CA HIS A 67 -7.79 -2.60 6.33
C HIS A 67 -9.09 -3.43 6.31
N ASP A 68 -9.90 -3.25 5.25
CA ASP A 68 -11.12 -4.01 5.00
C ASP A 68 -11.20 -4.34 3.49
N PRO A 69 -11.05 -5.61 3.08
CA PRO A 69 -11.12 -6.00 1.67
C PRO A 69 -12.51 -5.82 1.04
N SER A 70 -13.60 -5.81 1.82
CA SER A 70 -14.96 -5.62 1.30
C SER A 70 -15.32 -4.15 1.13
N ASN A 71 -14.56 -3.27 1.77
CA ASN A 71 -14.66 -1.82 1.63
C ASN A 71 -13.26 -1.19 1.70
N PRO A 72 -12.47 -1.30 0.60
CA PRO A 72 -11.06 -0.97 0.60
C PRO A 72 -10.86 0.54 0.67
N ARG A 73 -10.82 1.09 1.89
CA ARG A 73 -10.66 2.52 2.18
C ARG A 73 -9.27 2.92 2.64
N ALA A 74 -8.42 1.95 2.95
CA ALA A 74 -7.08 2.18 3.44
C ALA A 74 -6.16 0.99 3.16
N PHE A 75 -4.94 1.31 2.75
CA PHE A 75 -3.88 0.37 2.42
C PHE A 75 -2.58 0.80 3.11
N LYS A 76 -1.85 -0.20 3.61
CA LYS A 76 -0.48 -0.07 4.09
C LYS A 76 0.42 -0.94 3.23
N PHE A 77 1.53 -0.37 2.77
CA PHE A 77 2.53 -1.06 1.96
C PHE A 77 3.88 -1.05 2.65
N TYR A 78 4.55 -2.19 2.63
CA TYR A 78 5.86 -2.39 3.21
C TYR A 78 6.87 -2.63 2.09
N ASP A 79 8.12 -2.26 2.31
CA ASP A 79 9.21 -2.56 1.38
C ASP A 79 10.08 -3.71 1.88
N THR A 80 11.14 -4.01 1.16
CA THR A 80 12.03 -5.13 1.45
C THR A 80 12.82 -4.96 2.75
N SER A 81 12.91 -3.74 3.30
CA SER A 81 13.49 -3.51 4.62
C SER A 81 12.63 -4.09 5.75
N SER A 82 11.33 -4.30 5.50
CA SER A 82 10.42 -4.95 6.44
C SER A 82 10.69 -6.44 6.66
N LEU A 83 11.53 -7.06 5.83
CA LEU A 83 11.86 -8.48 5.92
C LEU A 83 12.99 -8.78 6.92
N GLY A 84 13.61 -7.75 7.50
CA GLY A 84 14.63 -7.91 8.55
C GLY A 84 14.03 -8.37 9.88
N CYS A 85 14.79 -9.18 10.64
CA CYS A 85 14.46 -9.56 12.03
C CYS A 85 14.59 -8.36 12.97
N SER A 86 13.63 -7.43 12.91
CA SER A 86 13.53 -6.31 13.84
C SER A 86 12.62 -6.70 15.02
N THR A 87 13.02 -6.31 16.23
CA THR A 87 12.20 -6.46 17.46
C THR A 87 11.03 -5.48 17.52
N SER A 88 10.99 -4.50 16.60
CA SER A 88 9.86 -3.59 16.38
C SER A 88 9.21 -3.83 15.03
N LEU A 89 7.88 -3.68 14.93
CA LEU A 89 7.18 -3.65 13.64
C LEU A 89 7.78 -2.54 12.77
N THR A 90 8.39 -2.92 11.65
CA THR A 90 8.90 -1.96 10.66
C THR A 90 7.73 -1.10 10.21
N PRO A 91 7.83 0.25 10.21
CA PRO A 91 6.75 1.10 9.75
C PRO A 91 6.44 0.81 8.27
N PRO A 92 5.20 1.04 7.82
CA PRO A 92 4.88 0.98 6.40
C PRO A 92 5.74 1.99 5.63
N ARG A 93 6.12 1.64 4.42
CA ARG A 93 6.75 2.57 3.47
C ARG A 93 5.71 3.52 2.91
N TRP A 94 4.58 2.97 2.44
CA TRP A 94 3.51 3.77 1.85
C TRP A 94 2.19 3.57 2.58
N ILE A 95 1.43 4.66 2.65
CA ILE A 95 0.01 4.65 3.01
C ILE A 95 -0.78 5.17 1.82
N LEU A 96 -1.91 4.54 1.54
CA LEU A 96 -2.94 5.07 0.64
C LEU A 96 -4.30 4.91 1.32
N CYS A 97 -5.00 5.99 1.64
CA CYS A 97 -6.29 5.90 2.31
C CYS A 97 -7.22 7.07 1.96
N LEU A 98 -8.51 6.92 2.25
CA LEU A 98 -9.41 8.07 2.28
C LEU A 98 -8.91 9.11 3.29
N GLU A 99 -9.04 10.38 2.93
CA GLU A 99 -8.57 11.52 3.74
C GLU A 99 -9.13 11.49 5.16
N GLU A 100 -10.40 11.14 5.31
CA GLU A 100 -11.09 11.02 6.61
C GLU A 100 -10.48 9.95 7.54
N LEU A 101 -9.80 8.94 6.99
CA LEU A 101 -9.17 7.86 7.75
C LEU A 101 -7.70 8.10 8.04
N TYR A 102 -7.09 9.12 7.44
CA TYR A 102 -5.65 9.33 7.47
C TYR A 102 -5.08 9.43 8.89
N LEU A 103 -5.71 10.22 9.76
CA LEU A 103 -5.28 10.37 11.15
C LEU A 103 -5.47 9.09 11.98
N ALA A 104 -6.47 8.27 11.64
CA ALA A 104 -6.70 6.99 12.31
C ALA A 104 -5.63 5.96 11.91
N ILE A 105 -5.25 5.95 10.63
CA ILE A 105 -4.23 5.04 10.07
C ILE A 105 -2.83 5.34 10.62
N LEU A 106 -2.51 6.60 10.91
CA LEU A 106 -1.21 6.98 11.48
C LEU A 106 -1.07 6.61 12.98
N LYS A 107 -2.17 6.49 13.71
CA LYS A 107 -2.17 6.25 15.16
C LYS A 107 -2.21 4.77 15.56
N GLY A 108 -2.49 3.87 14.63
CA GLY A 108 -2.57 2.41 14.85
C GLY A 108 -1.59 1.65 13.98
#